data_AF-A0A4V2F718-F1
#
_entry.id   AF-A0A4V2F718-F1
#
_cell.length_a   1.000
_cell.length_b   1.000
_cell.length_c   1.000
_cell.angle_alpha   90.00
_cell.angle_beta   90.00
_cell.angle_gamma   90.00
#
_symmetry.space_group_name_H-M   'P 1'
#
loop_
_entity.id
_entity.type
_entity.pdbx_description
1 polymer ?
#
loop_
_entity_poly.entity_id
_entity_poly.type
_entity_poly.pdbx_seq_one_letter_code
_entity_poly.pdbx_strand_id
1 'polypeptide(L)'
;MPTKYILPILGILYLISSYLMFQYLGIKIVADSPRYLDYAANMRELGFFVEEHNIWYVTYPIFILLLSYLHPSPALIVFAQYSMGLIALICLYKAVRLYSQNDWAAGVSGLLYLLYFKNTLYPAYILTESLYISLTCFSLWCLVQWRSQQWGILGKALSCFIFLATIFCKPTGIALLGALTVPVLYGYWKKKKPIPQNRTGSIYLGRNDAAVEYHVGNIFYFV
;
A
#
# COMPACT_ATOMS: atom_id res chain seq x y z
N MET A 1 -27.36 1.01 0.24
CA MET A 1 -26.76 -0.29 -0.16
C MET A 1 -26.11 -0.93 1.05
N PRO A 2 -26.19 -2.26 1.21
CA PRO A 2 -25.46 -2.97 2.26
C PRO A 2 -23.94 -2.79 2.04
N THR A 3 -23.22 -2.32 3.05
CA THR A 3 -21.79 -1.95 2.92
C THR A 3 -20.90 -3.14 2.54
N LYS A 4 -21.34 -4.37 2.82
CA LYS A 4 -20.68 -5.62 2.40
C LYS A 4 -20.47 -5.74 0.88
N TYR A 5 -21.22 -5.00 0.06
CA TYR A 5 -21.09 -5.05 -1.40
C TYR A 5 -20.15 -3.99 -1.99
N ILE A 6 -19.69 -3.02 -1.21
CA ILE A 6 -18.85 -1.92 -1.73
C ILE A 6 -17.56 -2.46 -2.35
N LEU A 7 -16.81 -3.32 -1.64
CA LEU A 7 -15.56 -3.87 -2.15
C LEU A 7 -15.75 -4.78 -3.39
N PRO A 8 -16.72 -5.72 -3.42
CA PRO A 8 -17.04 -6.46 -4.64
C PRO A 8 -17.37 -5.57 -5.84
N ILE A 9 -18.17 -4.51 -5.64
CA ILE A 9 -18.52 -3.55 -6.71
C ILE A 9 -17.25 -2.87 -7.23
N LEU A 10 -16.39 -2.37 -6.33
CA LEU A 10 -15.11 -1.76 -6.71
C LEU A 10 -14.20 -2.74 -7.48
N GLY A 11 -14.14 -4.00 -7.04
CA GLY A 11 -13.38 -5.04 -7.74
C GLY A 11 -13.90 -5.30 -9.15
N ILE A 12 -15.22 -5.40 -9.33
CA ILE A 12 -15.84 -5.56 -10.66
C ILE A 12 -15.55 -4.33 -11.55
N LEU A 13 -15.68 -3.12 -11.01
CA LEU A 13 -15.36 -1.89 -11.74
C LEU A 13 -13.88 -1.83 -12.14
N TYR A 14 -12.97 -2.26 -11.28
CA TYR A 14 -11.55 -2.40 -11.60
C TYR A 14 -11.33 -3.37 -12.75
N LEU A 15 -11.97 -4.53 -12.73
CA LEU A 15 -11.82 -5.55 -13.78
C LEU A 15 -12.35 -5.06 -15.13
N ILE A 16 -13.53 -4.42 -15.14
CA ILE A 16 -14.12 -3.84 -16.36
C ILE A 16 -13.19 -2.76 -16.92
N SER A 17 -12.79 -1.79 -16.09
CA SER A 17 -11.90 -0.71 -16.53
C SER A 17 -10.54 -1.22 -17.01
N SER A 18 -9.94 -2.17 -16.30
CA SER A 18 -8.68 -2.80 -16.68
C SER A 18 -8.79 -3.57 -18.00
N TYR A 19 -9.88 -4.32 -18.19
CA TYR A 19 -10.14 -5.02 -19.44
C TYR A 19 -10.27 -4.03 -20.61
N LEU A 20 -11.08 -2.98 -20.44
CA LEU A 20 -11.24 -1.95 -21.48
C LEU A 20 -9.92 -1.24 -21.81
N MET A 21 -9.12 -0.89 -20.80
CA MET A 21 -7.80 -0.29 -21.00
C MET A 21 -6.84 -1.24 -21.72
N PHE A 22 -6.86 -2.54 -21.38
CA PHE A 22 -6.05 -3.55 -22.04
C PHE A 22 -6.47 -3.73 -23.51
N GLN A 23 -7.78 -3.76 -23.82
CA GLN A 23 -8.26 -3.83 -25.21
C GLN A 23 -7.85 -2.59 -26.01
N TYR A 24 -7.86 -1.41 -25.41
CA TYR A 24 -7.51 -0.16 -26.08
C TYR A 24 -6.00 0.00 -26.33
N LEU A 25 -5.16 -0.38 -25.35
CA LEU A 25 -3.73 -0.12 -25.40
C LEU A 25 -2.90 -1.34 -25.84
N GLY A 26 -3.35 -2.55 -25.48
CA GLY A 26 -2.54 -3.76 -25.53
C GLY A 26 -1.31 -3.69 -24.61
N ILE A 27 -0.29 -4.45 -24.95
CA ILE A 27 1.01 -4.40 -24.27
C ILE A 27 1.82 -3.24 -24.85
N LYS A 28 2.28 -2.32 -24.01
CA LYS A 28 3.11 -1.18 -24.41
C LYS A 28 4.53 -1.31 -23.89
N ILE A 29 5.48 -1.31 -24.83
CA ILE A 29 6.90 -1.14 -24.60
C ILE A 29 7.23 0.31 -24.96
N VAL A 30 7.80 1.06 -24.03
CA VAL A 30 8.14 2.48 -24.20
C VAL A 30 9.64 2.69 -23.99
N ALA A 31 10.12 3.94 -24.09
CA ALA A 31 11.55 4.27 -24.06
C ALA A 31 12.32 3.67 -22.87
N ASP A 32 11.72 3.64 -21.67
CA ASP A 32 12.37 3.08 -20.48
C ASP A 32 12.20 1.56 -20.35
N SER A 33 11.31 0.93 -21.12
CA SER A 33 11.03 -0.51 -20.98
C SER A 33 12.25 -1.39 -21.30
N PRO A 34 13.02 -1.15 -22.39
CA PRO A 34 14.24 -1.92 -22.67
C PRO A 34 15.21 -1.93 -21.49
N ARG A 35 15.46 -0.78 -20.85
CA ARG A 35 16.33 -0.68 -19.66
C ARG A 35 15.94 -1.68 -18.56
N TYR A 36 14.65 -1.82 -18.25
CA TYR A 36 14.21 -2.75 -17.20
C TYR A 36 14.24 -4.21 -17.65
N LEU A 37 13.90 -4.47 -18.91
CA LEU A 37 13.90 -5.82 -19.50
C LEU A 37 15.32 -6.36 -19.63
N ASP A 38 16.24 -5.57 -20.19
CA ASP A 38 17.65 -5.91 -20.36
C ASP A 38 18.31 -6.12 -19.01
N TYR A 39 18.01 -5.27 -18.02
CA TYR A 39 18.57 -5.44 -16.69
C TYR A 39 18.09 -6.75 -16.03
N ALA A 40 16.80 -7.09 -16.15
CA ALA A 40 16.29 -8.37 -15.68
C ALA A 40 16.89 -9.58 -16.43
N ALA A 41 17.11 -9.46 -17.74
CA ALA A 41 17.76 -10.49 -18.55
C ALA A 41 19.23 -10.68 -18.14
N ASN A 42 19.98 -9.58 -17.97
CA ASN A 42 21.36 -9.63 -17.50
C ASN A 42 21.47 -10.27 -16.12
N MET A 43 20.56 -9.96 -15.18
CA MET A 43 20.54 -10.63 -13.87
C MET A 43 20.31 -12.14 -13.99
N ARG A 44 19.52 -12.58 -14.98
CA ARG A 44 19.26 -13.99 -15.22
C ARG A 44 20.48 -14.72 -15.79
N GLU A 45 21.22 -14.07 -16.69
CA GLU A 45 22.36 -14.66 -17.39
C GLU A 45 23.65 -14.60 -16.58
N LEU A 46 23.93 -13.46 -15.95
CA LEU A 46 25.19 -13.18 -15.25
C LEU A 46 25.13 -13.45 -13.73
N GLY A 47 23.94 -13.75 -13.20
CA GLY A 47 23.66 -13.83 -11.77
C GLY A 47 23.17 -12.50 -11.18
N PHE A 48 22.80 -12.50 -9.91
CA PHE A 48 22.24 -11.30 -9.27
C PHE A 48 23.30 -10.21 -9.05
N PHE A 49 23.01 -8.99 -9.53
CA PHE A 49 23.85 -7.80 -9.27
C PHE A 49 23.02 -6.51 -9.23
N VAL A 50 23.56 -5.48 -8.59
CA VAL A 50 22.95 -4.15 -8.53
C VAL A 50 23.75 -3.17 -9.39
N GLU A 51 23.14 -2.63 -10.44
CA GLU A 51 23.72 -1.56 -11.25
C GLU A 51 23.61 -0.23 -10.51
N GLU A 52 24.73 0.44 -10.32
CA GLU A 52 24.81 1.68 -9.51
C GLU A 52 23.84 2.76 -10.00
N HIS A 53 23.72 2.94 -11.31
CA HIS A 53 22.83 3.92 -11.93
C HIS A 53 21.33 3.53 -11.86
N ASN A 54 21.02 2.28 -11.48
CA ASN A 54 19.67 1.72 -11.40
C ASN A 54 19.25 1.32 -9.98
N ILE A 55 20.03 1.66 -8.95
CA ILE A 55 19.76 1.24 -7.56
C ILE A 55 18.33 1.59 -7.10
N TRP A 56 17.83 2.76 -7.49
CA TRP A 56 16.49 3.24 -7.13
C TRP A 56 15.35 2.54 -7.86
N TYR A 57 15.65 1.71 -8.85
CA TYR A 57 14.69 1.01 -9.68
C TYR A 57 14.80 -0.51 -9.55
N VAL A 58 15.77 -1.04 -8.80
CA VAL A 58 16.14 -2.46 -8.75
C VAL A 58 14.97 -3.40 -8.44
N THR A 59 13.97 -2.93 -7.70
CA THR A 59 12.78 -3.74 -7.38
C THR A 59 12.00 -4.15 -8.63
N TYR A 60 11.94 -3.29 -9.65
CA TYR A 60 11.16 -3.57 -10.86
C TYR A 60 11.84 -4.61 -11.78
N PRO A 61 13.15 -4.55 -12.08
CA PRO A 61 13.88 -5.65 -12.72
C PRO A 61 13.82 -6.96 -11.93
N ILE A 62 13.89 -6.92 -10.59
CA ILE A 62 13.70 -8.13 -9.76
C ILE A 62 12.30 -8.71 -9.97
N PHE A 63 11.26 -7.88 -10.00
CA PHE A 63 9.90 -8.31 -10.31
C PHE A 63 9.79 -8.97 -11.69
N ILE A 64 10.40 -8.37 -12.72
CA ILE A 64 10.45 -8.95 -14.08
C ILE A 64 11.22 -10.28 -14.08
N LEU A 65 12.38 -10.34 -13.42
CA LEU A 65 13.22 -11.52 -13.30
C LEU A 65 12.44 -12.69 -12.69
N LEU A 66 11.73 -12.45 -11.57
CA LEU A 66 10.91 -13.45 -10.89
C LEU A 66 9.82 -14.01 -11.80
N LEU A 67 9.13 -13.14 -12.57
CA LEU A 67 8.12 -13.59 -13.54
C LEU A 67 8.74 -14.35 -14.70
N SER A 68 9.96 -13.98 -15.13
CA SER A 68 10.66 -14.65 -16.23
C SER A 68 10.96 -16.12 -15.92
N TYR A 69 11.14 -16.48 -14.64
CA TYR A 69 11.30 -17.88 -14.23
C TYR A 69 10.03 -18.72 -14.42
N LEU A 70 8.84 -18.09 -14.39
CA LEU A 70 7.59 -18.76 -14.71
C LEU A 70 7.41 -18.87 -16.23
N HIS A 71 7.50 -17.73 -16.92
CA HIS A 71 7.45 -17.67 -18.38
C HIS A 71 8.03 -16.33 -18.87
N PRO A 72 9.00 -16.32 -19.82
CA PRO A 72 9.59 -15.08 -20.35
C PRO A 72 8.65 -14.41 -21.35
N SER A 73 7.52 -13.87 -20.89
CA SER A 73 6.54 -13.17 -21.73
C SER A 73 6.21 -11.78 -21.20
N PRO A 74 6.27 -10.73 -22.05
CA PRO A 74 5.73 -9.40 -21.74
C PRO A 74 4.27 -9.42 -21.26
N ALA A 75 3.47 -10.37 -21.76
CA ALA A 75 2.07 -10.52 -21.36
C ALA A 75 1.93 -10.92 -19.88
N LEU A 76 2.83 -11.77 -19.38
CA LEU A 76 2.83 -12.17 -17.97
C LEU A 76 3.15 -10.98 -17.05
N ILE A 77 4.08 -10.11 -17.47
CA ILE A 77 4.42 -8.88 -16.73
C ILE A 77 3.21 -7.96 -16.63
N VAL A 78 2.57 -7.67 -17.77
CA VAL A 78 1.37 -6.82 -17.82
C VAL A 78 0.22 -7.43 -16.99
N PHE A 79 -0.02 -8.73 -17.12
CA PHE A 79 -1.03 -9.45 -16.34
C PHE A 79 -0.76 -9.36 -14.82
N ALA A 80 0.49 -9.55 -14.41
CA ALA A 80 0.90 -9.42 -13.01
C ALA A 80 0.70 -7.98 -12.51
N GLN A 81 1.02 -6.96 -13.30
CA GLN A 81 0.78 -5.56 -12.94
C GLN A 81 -0.71 -5.25 -12.74
N TYR A 82 -1.59 -5.74 -13.62
CA TYR A 82 -3.04 -5.59 -13.43
C TYR A 82 -3.54 -6.32 -12.18
N SER A 83 -3.01 -7.52 -11.92
CA SER A 83 -3.34 -8.29 -10.72
C SER A 83 -2.91 -7.56 -9.45
N MET A 84 -1.70 -6.99 -9.45
CA MET A 84 -1.20 -6.17 -8.35
C MET A 84 -2.04 -4.92 -8.12
N GLY A 85 -2.52 -4.26 -9.18
CA GLY A 85 -3.42 -3.11 -9.05
C GLY A 85 -4.78 -3.47 -8.41
N LEU A 86 -5.33 -4.65 -8.70
CA LEU A 86 -6.54 -5.13 -8.01
C LEU A 86 -6.28 -5.37 -6.52
N ILE A 87 -5.16 -6.03 -6.20
CA ILE A 87 -4.76 -6.24 -4.80
C ILE A 87 -4.51 -4.90 -4.12
N ALA A 88 -3.95 -3.91 -4.83
CA ALA A 88 -3.68 -2.57 -4.31
C ALA A 88 -4.98 -1.84 -3.94
N LEU A 89 -6.01 -1.93 -4.80
CA LEU A 89 -7.35 -1.43 -4.50
C LEU A 89 -7.93 -2.09 -3.23
N ILE A 90 -7.80 -3.41 -3.09
CA ILE A 90 -8.25 -4.14 -1.89
C ILE A 90 -7.49 -3.67 -0.64
N CYS A 91 -6.16 -3.54 -0.73
CA CYS A 91 -5.32 -3.04 0.35
C CYS A 91 -5.70 -1.62 0.76
N LEU A 92 -5.90 -0.71 -0.20
CA LEU A 92 -6.32 0.66 0.06
C LEU A 92 -7.68 0.71 0.76
N TYR A 93 -8.66 -0.06 0.26
CA TYR A 93 -9.98 -0.17 0.88
C TYR A 93 -9.85 -0.65 2.34
N LYS A 94 -9.12 -1.74 2.57
CA LYS A 94 -8.92 -2.30 3.92
C LYS A 94 -8.19 -1.34 4.84
N ALA A 95 -7.16 -0.64 4.35
CA ALA A 95 -6.40 0.34 5.12
C ALA A 95 -7.29 1.48 5.58
N VAL A 96 -8.06 2.08 4.66
CA VAL A 96 -8.97 3.19 4.99
C VAL A 96 -10.09 2.72 5.91
N ARG A 97 -10.68 1.54 5.65
CA ARG A 97 -11.74 0.97 6.50
C ARG A 97 -11.27 0.76 7.93
N LEU A 98 -10.09 0.17 8.11
CA LEU A 98 -9.52 -0.09 9.43
C LEU A 98 -9.12 1.20 10.15
N TYR A 99 -8.65 2.21 9.41
CA TYR A 99 -8.27 3.49 9.98
C TYR A 99 -9.48 4.35 10.38
N SER A 100 -10.48 4.45 9.50
CA SER A 100 -11.65 5.33 9.69
C SER A 100 -12.81 4.66 10.43
N GLN A 101 -12.80 3.32 10.53
CA GLN A 101 -13.93 2.51 10.98
C GLN A 101 -15.22 2.79 10.19
N ASN A 102 -15.08 3.23 8.93
CA ASN A 102 -16.19 3.66 8.08
C ASN A 102 -16.06 3.06 6.67
N ASP A 103 -17.02 2.21 6.30
CA ASP A 103 -17.06 1.53 5.00
C ASP A 103 -17.25 2.50 3.83
N TRP A 104 -17.97 3.62 4.01
CA TRP A 104 -18.16 4.63 2.96
C TRP A 104 -16.87 5.38 2.67
N ALA A 105 -16.10 5.75 3.71
CA ALA A 105 -14.80 6.38 3.52
C ALA A 105 -13.86 5.48 2.72
N ALA A 106 -13.87 4.17 3.00
CA ALA A 106 -13.12 3.18 2.23
C ALA A 106 -13.66 3.00 0.80
N GLY A 107 -14.98 3.05 0.62
CA GLY A 107 -15.60 3.05 -0.69
C GLY A 107 -15.18 4.24 -1.55
N VAL A 108 -15.20 5.44 -0.98
CA VAL A 108 -14.76 6.68 -1.64
C VAL A 108 -13.28 6.63 -2.00
N SER A 109 -12.41 6.13 -1.12
CA SER A 109 -10.98 6.01 -1.45
C SER A 109 -10.74 5.03 -2.60
N GLY A 110 -11.45 3.89 -2.62
CA GLY A 110 -11.40 2.95 -3.73
C GLY A 110 -11.95 3.52 -5.03
N LEU A 111 -13.03 4.30 -4.97
CA LEU A 111 -13.57 5.00 -6.14
C LEU A 111 -12.59 6.04 -6.69
N LEU A 112 -11.97 6.85 -5.82
CA LEU A 112 -10.95 7.82 -6.22
C LEU A 112 -9.73 7.14 -6.84
N TYR A 113 -9.33 5.97 -6.34
CA TYR A 113 -8.29 5.15 -6.94
C TYR A 113 -8.65 4.75 -8.38
N LEU A 114 -9.90 4.38 -8.65
CA LEU A 114 -10.38 4.03 -10.00
C LEU A 114 -10.52 5.24 -10.93
N LEU A 115 -11.01 6.37 -10.40
CA LEU A 115 -11.19 7.61 -11.16
C LEU A 115 -9.86 8.23 -11.60
N TYR A 116 -8.78 7.94 -10.89
CA TYR A 116 -7.45 8.26 -11.38
C TYR A 116 -7.03 7.24 -12.44
N PHE A 117 -7.48 7.47 -13.68
CA PHE A 117 -7.33 6.56 -14.84
C PHE A 117 -5.90 6.04 -15.08
N LYS A 118 -4.88 6.76 -14.62
CA LYS A 118 -3.48 6.30 -14.67
C LYS A 118 -3.26 4.97 -13.92
N ASN A 119 -4.05 4.68 -12.88
CA ASN A 119 -3.97 3.42 -12.13
C ASN A 119 -4.42 2.21 -12.95
N THR A 120 -5.36 2.39 -13.89
CA THR A 120 -5.83 1.33 -14.80
C THR A 120 -5.09 1.35 -16.14
N LEU A 121 -4.49 2.48 -16.51
CA LEU A 121 -3.71 2.66 -17.74
C LEU A 121 -2.26 2.14 -17.60
N TYR A 122 -1.55 2.49 -16.53
CA TYR A 122 -0.13 2.13 -16.38
C TYR A 122 0.18 0.63 -16.33
N PRO A 123 -0.69 -0.25 -15.83
CA PRO A 123 -0.44 -1.69 -15.89
C PRO A 123 -0.23 -2.23 -17.31
N ALA A 124 -0.72 -1.55 -18.35
CA ALA A 124 -0.50 -1.91 -19.76
C ALA A 124 0.93 -1.63 -20.25
N TYR A 125 1.67 -0.77 -19.55
CA TYR A 125 3.03 -0.36 -19.89
C TYR A 125 4.03 -1.13 -19.05
N ILE A 126 5.12 -1.60 -19.66
CA ILE A 126 6.25 -2.19 -18.93
C ILE A 126 7.09 -1.05 -18.33
N LEU A 127 6.60 -0.55 -17.20
CA LEU A 127 7.07 0.64 -16.51
C LEU A 127 6.93 0.46 -15.00
N THR A 128 7.81 1.12 -14.25
CA THR A 128 7.86 1.04 -12.77
C THR A 128 6.62 1.62 -12.08
N GLU A 129 5.91 2.52 -12.76
CA GLU A 129 4.80 3.30 -12.22
C GLU A 129 3.68 2.43 -11.64
N SER A 130 3.28 1.38 -12.34
CA SER A 130 2.19 0.50 -11.93
C SER A 130 2.56 -0.31 -10.68
N LEU A 131 3.79 -0.84 -10.64
CA LEU A 131 4.31 -1.55 -9.49
C LEU A 131 4.45 -0.61 -8.29
N TYR A 132 5.02 0.58 -8.48
CA TYR A 132 5.22 1.56 -7.42
C TYR A 132 3.90 2.01 -6.77
N ILE A 133 2.86 2.27 -7.57
CA ILE A 133 1.52 2.60 -7.06
C ILE A 133 0.98 1.44 -6.21
N SER A 134 1.11 0.21 -6.71
CA SER A 134 0.63 -0.98 -6.00
C SER A 134 1.34 -1.19 -4.66
N LEU A 135 2.67 -1.11 -4.68
CA LEU A 135 3.51 -1.22 -3.48
C LEU A 135 3.26 -0.08 -2.48
N THR A 136 2.93 1.12 -2.95
CA THR A 136 2.52 2.23 -2.08
C THR A 136 1.21 1.91 -1.35
N CYS A 137 0.20 1.37 -2.05
CA CYS A 137 -1.04 0.94 -1.40
C CYS A 137 -0.82 -0.21 -0.41
N PHE A 138 0.07 -1.16 -0.73
CA PHE A 138 0.47 -2.23 0.19
C PHE A 138 1.14 -1.65 1.43
N SER A 139 2.07 -0.71 1.24
CA SER A 139 2.76 -0.02 2.33
C SER A 139 1.79 0.68 3.28
N LEU A 140 0.80 1.40 2.74
CA LEU A 140 -0.23 2.04 3.56
C LEU A 140 -1.03 1.02 4.37
N TRP A 141 -1.42 -0.09 3.74
CA TRP A 141 -2.12 -1.17 4.45
C TRP A 141 -1.25 -1.78 5.55
N CYS A 142 0.01 -2.12 5.27
CA CYS A 142 0.95 -2.63 6.27
C CYS A 142 1.12 -1.68 7.46
N LEU A 143 1.22 -0.36 7.20
CA LEU A 143 1.34 0.65 8.26
C LEU A 143 0.10 0.67 9.18
N VAL A 144 -1.10 0.60 8.61
CA VAL A 144 -2.34 0.55 9.40
C VAL A 144 -2.43 -0.75 10.19
N GLN A 145 -2.01 -1.88 9.61
CA GLN A 145 -1.98 -3.18 10.29
C GLN A 145 -0.98 -3.21 11.46
N TRP A 146 0.18 -2.55 11.32
CA TRP A 146 1.12 -2.37 12.43
C TRP A 146 0.51 -1.57 13.56
N ARG A 147 -0.15 -0.46 13.24
CA ARG A 147 -0.76 0.40 14.25
C ARG A 147 -1.91 -0.29 14.98
N SER A 148 -2.67 -1.15 14.31
CA SER A 148 -3.76 -1.92 14.91
C SER A 148 -3.28 -3.12 15.74
N GLN A 149 -1.97 -3.40 15.79
CA GLN A 149 -1.38 -4.55 16.49
C GLN A 149 -1.93 -5.92 16.05
N GLN A 150 -2.55 -6.00 14.86
CA GLN A 150 -3.13 -7.24 14.36
C GLN A 150 -2.07 -8.22 13.84
N TRP A 151 -0.85 -7.75 13.58
CA TRP A 151 0.21 -8.53 12.97
C TRP A 151 1.31 -8.92 13.96
N GLY A 152 1.59 -10.22 14.01
CA GLY A 152 2.76 -10.79 14.68
C GLY A 152 4.07 -10.49 13.95
N ILE A 153 5.16 -11.12 14.39
CA ILE A 153 6.52 -10.87 13.89
C ILE A 153 6.66 -11.07 12.37
N LEU A 154 6.00 -12.09 11.81
CA LEU A 154 6.04 -12.36 10.37
C LEU A 154 5.38 -11.25 9.54
N GLY A 155 4.24 -10.72 10.00
CA GLY A 155 3.60 -9.58 9.34
C GLY A 155 4.47 -8.31 9.42
N LYS A 156 5.23 -8.16 10.51
CA LYS A 156 6.24 -7.10 10.63
C LYS A 156 7.38 -7.27 9.64
N ALA A 157 7.97 -8.45 9.54
CA ALA A 157 9.00 -8.73 8.55
C ALA A 157 8.50 -8.49 7.11
N LEU A 158 7.30 -8.95 6.78
CA LEU A 158 6.68 -8.72 5.47
C LEU A 158 6.47 -7.23 5.17
N SER A 159 6.04 -6.45 6.16
CA SER A 159 5.88 -5.00 6.01
C SER A 159 7.21 -4.31 5.72
N CYS A 160 8.27 -4.67 6.46
CA CYS A 160 9.61 -4.15 6.21
C CYS A 160 10.07 -4.45 4.78
N PHE A 161 9.84 -5.68 4.31
CA PHE A 161 10.15 -6.07 2.94
C PHE A 161 9.37 -5.22 1.92
N ILE A 162 8.06 -5.04 2.11
CA ILE A 162 7.22 -4.21 1.23
C ILE A 162 7.69 -2.74 1.22
N PHE A 163 8.07 -2.18 2.38
CA PHE A 163 8.60 -0.82 2.44
C PHE A 163 9.90 -0.68 1.65
N LEU A 164 10.85 -1.60 1.86
CA LEU A 164 12.12 -1.62 1.12
C LEU A 164 11.87 -1.75 -0.39
N ALA A 165 11.02 -2.69 -0.80
CA ALA A 165 10.62 -2.85 -2.19
C ALA A 165 10.00 -1.55 -2.76
N THR A 166 9.15 -0.86 -2.00
CA THR A 166 8.55 0.40 -2.46
C THR A 166 9.60 1.52 -2.63
N ILE A 167 10.54 1.64 -1.69
CA ILE A 167 11.61 2.64 -1.70
C ILE A 167 12.54 2.45 -2.90
N PHE A 168 12.90 1.20 -3.20
CA PHE A 168 13.82 0.85 -4.29
C PHE A 168 13.11 0.51 -5.61
N CYS A 169 11.82 0.81 -5.73
CA CYS A 169 11.09 0.73 -6.99
C CYS A 169 11.18 2.04 -7.78
N LYS A 170 11.32 3.19 -7.10
CA LYS A 170 11.47 4.49 -7.74
C LYS A 170 12.13 5.51 -6.79
N PRO A 171 12.90 6.51 -7.26
CA PRO A 171 13.50 7.54 -6.40
C PRO A 171 12.50 8.29 -5.51
N THR A 172 11.27 8.48 -5.98
CA THR A 172 10.19 9.10 -5.21
C THR A 172 9.76 8.27 -4.00
N GLY A 173 10.13 6.98 -3.94
CA GLY A 173 9.91 6.10 -2.80
C GLY A 173 10.59 6.58 -1.52
N ILE A 174 11.59 7.46 -1.60
CA ILE A 174 12.18 8.09 -0.42
C ILE A 174 11.17 8.95 0.35
N ALA A 175 10.13 9.48 -0.31
CA ALA A 175 9.06 10.20 0.36
C ALA A 175 8.26 9.29 1.32
N LEU A 176 8.16 7.99 1.00
CA LEU A 176 7.55 7.01 1.89
C LEU A 176 8.35 6.87 3.19
N LEU A 177 9.68 6.89 3.15
CA LEU A 177 10.50 6.91 4.37
C LEU A 177 10.15 8.11 5.25
N GLY A 178 10.04 9.30 4.66
CA GLY A 178 9.58 10.49 5.37
C GLY A 178 8.23 10.25 6.05
N ALA A 179 7.24 9.75 5.31
CA ALA A 179 5.91 9.45 5.85
C ALA A 179 5.94 8.41 6.98
N LEU A 180 6.79 7.39 6.92
CA LEU A 180 6.93 6.36 7.95
C LEU A 180 7.61 6.88 9.23
N THR A 181 8.51 7.86 9.12
CA THR A 181 9.19 8.43 10.30
C THR A 181 8.27 9.29 11.17
N VAL A 182 7.29 9.98 10.58
CA VAL A 182 6.36 10.88 11.30
C VAL A 182 5.66 10.19 12.48
N PRO A 183 4.97 9.04 12.32
CA PRO A 183 4.30 8.38 13.44
C PRO A 183 5.27 7.88 14.52
N VAL A 184 6.50 7.50 14.15
CA VAL A 184 7.54 7.08 15.10
C VAL A 184 8.00 8.26 15.95
N LEU A 185 8.33 9.38 15.30
CA LEU A 185 8.74 10.62 15.98
C LEU A 185 7.62 11.16 16.87
N TYR A 186 6.38 11.13 16.39
CA TYR A 186 5.21 11.53 17.17
C TYR A 186 5.01 10.65 18.42
N GLY A 187 5.17 9.33 18.28
CA GLY A 187 5.11 8.40 19.41
C GLY A 187 6.18 8.68 20.45
N TYR A 188 7.42 8.93 20.01
CA TYR A 188 8.52 9.29 20.91
C TYR A 188 8.28 10.62 21.62
N TRP A 189 7.77 11.64 20.92
CA TRP A 189 7.45 12.94 21.50
C TRP A 189 6.34 12.84 22.55
N LYS A 190 5.28 12.06 22.29
CA LYS A 190 4.17 11.86 23.24
C LYS A 190 4.64 11.22 24.54
N LYS A 191 5.57 10.25 24.50
CA LYS A 191 6.15 9.62 25.70
C LYS A 191 6.91 10.59 26.60
N LYS A 192 7.53 11.63 26.02
CA LYS A 192 8.35 12.59 26.76
C LYS A 192 7.56 13.69 27.46
N LYS A 193 6.29 13.91 27.10
CA LYS A 193 5.45 14.87 27.81
C LYS A 193 4.77 14.15 28.98
N PRO A 194 5.26 14.28 30.23
CA PRO A 194 4.50 13.81 31.38
C PRO A 194 3.14 14.52 31.34
N ILE A 195 2.07 13.72 31.38
CA ILE A 195 0.73 14.27 31.56
C ILE A 195 0.78 15.05 32.88
N PRO A 196 0.52 16.37 32.89
CA PRO A 196 0.55 17.13 34.13
C PRO A 196 -0.42 16.48 35.11
N GLN A 197 0.09 15.92 36.21
CA GLN A 197 -0.73 15.29 37.26
C GLN A 197 -1.63 16.30 38.00
N ASN A 198 -1.48 17.59 37.71
CA ASN A 198 -2.27 18.65 38.33
C ASN A 198 -3.61 18.84 37.62
N ARG A 199 -4.57 17.95 37.86
CA ARG A 199 -6.03 18.24 37.87
C ARG A 199 -6.87 17.05 38.37
N THR A 200 -6.39 16.27 39.34
CA THR A 200 -7.29 15.56 40.25
C THR A 200 -7.83 16.54 41.30
N GLY A 201 -8.52 17.58 40.84
CA GLY A 201 -9.53 18.22 41.67
C GLY A 201 -10.70 17.25 41.68
N SER A 202 -10.83 16.47 42.75
CA SER A 202 -12.00 15.64 43.01
C SER A 202 -13.23 16.55 43.13
N ILE A 203 -13.89 16.82 42.01
CA ILE A 203 -15.28 17.27 42.07
C ILE A 203 -16.08 16.00 42.38
N TYR A 204 -16.32 15.78 43.67
CA TYR A 204 -17.38 14.87 44.12
C TYR A 204 -18.71 15.48 43.68
N LEU A 205 -19.13 15.18 42.46
CA LEU A 205 -20.52 15.35 42.06
C LEU A 205 -21.31 14.22 42.72
N GLY A 206 -22.22 14.63 43.60
CA GLY A 206 -23.14 13.75 44.30
C GLY A 206 -23.86 12.79 43.35
N ARG A 207 -23.85 11.54 43.78
CA ARG A 207 -24.61 10.37 43.36
C ARG A 207 -26.06 10.68 42.96
N ASN A 208 -26.49 10.19 41.79
CA ASN A 208 -27.58 9.24 41.59
C ASN A 208 -28.07 9.33 40.13
N ASP A 209 -27.83 8.26 39.37
CA ASP A 209 -28.79 7.60 38.47
C ASP A 209 -28.06 6.85 37.33
N ALA A 210 -28.31 5.53 37.30
CA ALA A 210 -28.05 4.54 36.25
C ALA A 210 -26.98 4.87 35.18
N ALA A 211 -25.71 4.57 35.49
CA ALA A 211 -24.62 4.63 34.52
C ALA A 211 -24.69 3.43 33.55
N VAL A 212 -25.07 3.71 32.30
CA VAL A 212 -24.78 2.85 31.16
C VAL A 212 -23.30 3.00 30.85
N GLU A 213 -22.50 1.96 31.13
CA GLU A 213 -21.09 1.90 30.74
C GLU A 213 -20.98 1.82 29.21
N TYR A 214 -20.82 2.98 28.56
CA TYR A 214 -20.28 3.03 27.21
C TYR A 214 -18.78 2.79 27.30
N HIS A 215 -18.35 1.55 27.05
CA HIS A 215 -16.97 1.23 26.69
C HIS A 215 -16.63 1.91 25.37
N VAL A 216 -16.26 3.19 25.42
CA VAL A 216 -15.54 3.86 24.35
C VAL A 216 -14.17 3.21 24.32
N GLY A 217 -13.99 2.25 23.42
CA GLY A 217 -12.74 1.53 23.23
C GLY A 217 -11.57 2.50 23.15
N ASN A 218 -10.69 2.42 24.15
CA ASN A 218 -9.43 3.13 24.25
C ASN A 218 -8.49 2.70 23.10
N ILE A 219 -8.73 3.18 21.88
CA ILE A 219 -7.84 2.94 20.72
C ILE A 219 -6.67 3.94 20.68
N PHE A 220 -6.60 4.90 21.62
CA PHE A 220 -5.58 5.97 21.63
C PHE A 220 -4.43 5.83 22.64
N TYR A 221 -4.40 4.74 23.39
CA TYR A 221 -3.24 4.30 24.15
C TYR A 221 -2.74 3.07 23.37
N PHE A 222 -1.62 3.07 22.67
CA PHE A 222 -0.26 3.17 23.16
C PHE A 222 0.68 3.29 21.95
N VAL A 223 1.71 4.14 22.06
CA VAL A 223 3.04 3.88 21.52
C VAL A 223 3.96 3.92 22.72
#